data_AF-A0A954YQ80-F1
#
_entry.id   AF-A0A954YQ80-F1
#
_cell.length_a   1.000
_cell.length_b   1.000
_cell.length_c   1.000
_cell.angle_alpha   90.00
_cell.angle_beta   90.00
_cell.angle_gamma   90.00
#
_symmetry.space_group_name_H-M   'P 1'
#
loop_
_entity.id
_entity.type
_entity.pdbx_description
1 polymer ?
#
loop_
_entity_poly.entity_id
_entity_poly.type
_entity_poly.pdbx_seq_one_letter_code
_entity_poly.pdbx_strand_id
1 'polypeptide(L)'
;VAAIDLADLCESIEVAGPGFINLRIKGDVLAARLSAAARDERVGVAAAAEPKTYVVDYSSPNVAKPMHVGHIRSTVIGDSLCRTLRFMGHRAVSDNHLGDWGTQFGMIIYGWKHFADRAAHQADAVAELSRLYRLVRRLMDYYADQRRMPELAERIEAVEKELALAQAAQPSGDKKADKKSAQQLRKLDRQQKE
;
A
#
# COMPACT_ATOMS: atom_id res chain seq x y z
N VAL A 1 10.07 49.69 2.50
CA VAL A 1 10.60 48.59 1.68
C VAL A 1 11.76 49.15 0.89
N ALA A 2 12.99 48.65 1.10
CA ALA A 2 14.13 49.11 0.31
C ALA A 2 13.88 48.76 -1.17
N ALA A 3 14.19 49.70 -2.08
CA ALA A 3 14.08 49.44 -3.50
C ALA A 3 15.00 48.27 -3.86
N ILE A 4 14.43 47.21 -4.43
CA ILE A 4 15.18 46.06 -4.93
C ILE A 4 15.82 46.47 -6.25
N ASP A 5 17.16 46.49 -6.29
CA ASP A 5 17.93 46.67 -7.52
C ASP A 5 18.16 45.30 -8.16
N LEU A 6 17.69 45.15 -9.41
CA LEU A 6 17.83 43.93 -10.23
C LEU A 6 18.43 44.25 -11.60
N ALA A 7 19.03 45.44 -11.76
CA ALA A 7 19.52 45.90 -13.05
C ALA A 7 20.65 45.01 -13.60
N ASP A 8 21.32 44.23 -12.76
CA ASP A 8 22.34 43.25 -13.13
C ASP A 8 21.75 41.91 -13.59
N LEU A 9 20.58 41.53 -13.08
CA LEU A 9 19.97 40.21 -13.29
C LEU A 9 18.84 40.22 -14.34
N CYS A 10 18.02 41.26 -14.35
CA CYS A 10 16.77 41.33 -15.11
C CYS A 10 16.81 42.46 -16.14
N GLU A 11 16.04 42.29 -17.22
CA GLU A 11 15.61 43.39 -18.08
C GLU A 11 14.69 44.35 -17.31
N SER A 12 14.22 45.41 -17.98
CA SER A 12 13.30 46.37 -17.37
C SER A 12 12.07 45.67 -16.77
N ILE A 13 11.82 45.96 -15.50
CA ILE A 13 10.71 45.40 -14.74
C ILE A 13 9.38 45.89 -15.34
N GLU A 14 8.46 44.96 -15.57
CA GLU A 14 7.14 45.25 -16.13
C GLU A 14 6.05 44.97 -15.09
N VAL A 15 5.17 45.95 -14.84
CA VAL A 15 4.00 45.77 -13.98
C VAL A 15 2.81 45.40 -14.85
N ALA A 16 2.21 44.24 -14.58
CA ALA A 16 1.09 43.71 -15.34
C ALA A 16 -0.21 43.69 -14.51
N GLY A 17 -1.29 44.20 -15.12
CA GLY A 17 -2.64 44.12 -14.56
C GLY A 17 -2.75 44.74 -13.15
N PRO A 18 -3.39 44.05 -12.18
CA PRO A 18 -3.69 44.61 -10.87
C PRO A 18 -2.50 44.66 -9.89
N GLY A 19 -1.26 44.51 -10.39
CA GLY A 19 -0.05 44.59 -9.57
C GLY A 19 0.88 43.38 -9.62
N PHE A 20 0.82 42.55 -10.68
CA PHE A 20 1.86 41.55 -10.90
C PHE A 20 3.15 42.22 -11.36
N ILE A 21 4.29 41.64 -10.98
CA ILE A 21 5.62 42.09 -11.39
C ILE A 21 6.24 41.00 -12.25
N ASN A 22 6.39 41.27 -13.54
CA ASN A 22 7.05 40.38 -14.48
C ASN A 22 8.55 40.68 -14.47
N LEU A 23 9.35 39.65 -14.23
CA LEU A 23 10.81 39.71 -14.27
C LEU A 23 11.31 38.86 -15.44
N ARG A 24 12.02 39.49 -16.39
CA ARG A 24 12.69 38.77 -17.47
C ARG A 24 14.18 38.74 -17.18
N ILE A 25 14.73 37.55 -16.96
CA ILE A 25 16.17 37.36 -16.74
C ILE A 25 16.91 37.69 -18.04
N LYS A 26 18.00 38.45 -17.94
CA LYS A 26 18.80 38.80 -19.12
C LYS A 26 19.42 37.56 -19.77
N GLY A 27 19.51 37.57 -21.10
CA GLY A 27 20.03 36.44 -21.88
C GLY A 27 21.51 36.13 -21.61
N ASP A 28 22.33 37.15 -21.38
CA ASP A 28 23.76 37.01 -21.03
C ASP A 28 23.96 36.33 -19.67
N VAL A 29 23.12 36.67 -18.68
CA VAL A 29 23.10 36.02 -17.37
C VAL A 29 22.77 34.53 -17.50
N LEU A 30 21.73 34.18 -18.28
CA LEU A 30 21.35 32.79 -18.53
C LEU A 30 22.47 32.03 -19.27
N ALA A 31 23.04 32.62 -20.32
CA ALA A 31 24.13 32.02 -21.10
C ALA A 31 25.37 31.76 -20.24
N ALA A 32 25.74 32.71 -19.37
CA ALA A 32 26.85 32.55 -18.43
C ALA A 32 26.57 31.42 -17.43
N ARG A 33 25.35 31.34 -16.86
CA ARG A 33 24.96 30.27 -15.93
C ARG A 33 24.94 28.88 -16.58
N LEU A 34 24.41 28.76 -17.79
CA LEU A 34 24.41 27.50 -18.54
C LEU A 34 25.83 27.06 -18.89
N SER A 35 26.69 27.99 -19.31
CA SER A 35 28.10 27.70 -19.62
C SER A 35 28.87 27.22 -18.40
N ALA A 36 28.58 27.79 -17.22
CA ALA A 36 29.16 27.34 -15.96
C ALA A 36 28.65 25.95 -15.57
N ALA A 37 27.33 25.72 -15.64
CA ALA A 37 26.71 24.44 -15.31
C ALA A 37 27.19 23.30 -16.21
N ALA A 38 27.43 23.56 -17.50
CA ALA A 38 27.95 22.57 -18.44
C ALA A 38 29.37 22.06 -18.11
N ARG A 39 30.11 22.80 -17.27
CA ARG A 39 31.47 22.43 -16.81
C ARG A 39 31.48 21.91 -15.38
N ASP A 40 30.34 21.94 -14.70
CA ASP A 40 30.17 21.47 -13.32
C ASP A 40 29.59 20.05 -13.34
N GLU A 41 30.26 19.11 -12.69
CA GLU A 41 29.79 17.73 -12.52
C GLU A 41 28.40 17.65 -11.86
N ARG A 42 28.04 18.67 -11.08
CA ARG A 42 26.76 18.78 -10.38
C ARG A 42 25.78 19.71 -11.08
N VAL A 43 26.09 20.16 -12.29
CA VAL A 43 25.24 20.99 -13.16
C VAL A 43 24.66 22.23 -12.46
N GLY A 44 25.45 22.85 -11.57
CA GLY A 44 25.04 24.04 -10.82
C GLY A 44 24.22 23.74 -9.55
N VAL A 45 24.04 22.47 -9.18
CA VAL A 45 23.34 22.09 -7.94
C VAL A 45 24.31 22.10 -6.77
N ALA A 46 24.25 23.17 -5.98
CA ALA A 46 25.02 23.30 -4.75
C ALA A 46 24.69 22.15 -3.77
N ALA A 47 25.72 21.64 -3.10
CA ALA A 47 25.52 20.77 -1.96
C ALA A 47 24.93 21.56 -0.78
N ALA A 48 24.18 20.88 0.08
CA ALA A 48 23.61 21.49 1.27
C ALA A 48 24.72 22.07 2.17
N ALA A 49 24.62 23.36 2.49
CA ALA A 49 25.55 24.03 3.39
C ALA A 49 25.57 23.38 4.80
N GLU A 50 24.43 22.84 5.22
CA GLU A 50 24.26 22.11 6.47
C GLU A 50 23.73 20.69 6.18
N PRO A 51 24.62 19.70 5.97
CA PRO A 51 24.20 18.32 5.70
C PRO A 51 23.40 17.72 6.86
N LYS A 52 22.22 17.18 6.54
CA LYS A 52 21.39 16.41 7.48
C LYS A 52 21.47 14.92 7.18
N THR A 53 21.08 14.12 8.17
CA THR A 53 20.88 12.68 8.02
C THR A 53 19.39 12.39 7.89
N TYR A 54 19.03 11.67 6.82
CA TYR A 54 17.68 11.21 6.54
C TYR A 54 17.66 9.69 6.58
N VAL A 55 16.67 9.12 7.27
CA VAL A 55 16.34 7.71 7.17
C VAL A 55 15.11 7.60 6.28
N VAL A 56 15.20 6.79 5.24
CA VAL A 56 14.11 6.55 4.27
C VAL A 56 13.77 5.08 4.31
N ASP A 57 12.61 4.77 4.88
CA ASP A 57 12.02 3.42 4.84
C ASP A 57 11.27 3.25 3.52
N TYR A 58 11.66 2.24 2.75
CA TYR A 58 11.00 1.91 1.49
C TYR A 58 11.23 0.46 1.06
N SER A 59 10.49 0.04 0.02
CA SER A 59 10.36 -1.36 -0.41
C SER A 59 9.60 -2.21 0.60
N SER A 60 10.20 -2.50 1.75
CA SER A 60 9.64 -3.15 2.94
C SER A 60 8.65 -4.29 2.64
N PRO A 61 9.00 -5.27 1.78
CA PRO A 61 8.10 -6.36 1.43
C PRO A 61 7.92 -7.32 2.60
N ASN A 62 6.80 -8.04 2.58
CA ASN A 62 6.63 -9.21 3.44
C ASN A 62 7.36 -10.40 2.81
N VAL A 63 8.45 -10.85 3.43
CA VAL A 63 9.32 -11.90 2.88
C VAL A 63 8.69 -13.29 2.85
N ALA A 64 7.56 -13.49 3.53
CA ALA A 64 6.79 -14.74 3.45
C ALA A 64 5.99 -14.87 2.13
N LYS A 65 5.97 -13.84 1.28
CA LYS A 65 5.27 -13.83 0.00
C LYS A 65 6.20 -13.36 -1.13
N PRO A 66 6.04 -13.90 -2.36
CA PRO A 66 6.76 -13.38 -3.51
C PRO A 66 6.53 -11.89 -3.73
N MET A 67 7.57 -11.18 -4.13
CA MET A 67 7.42 -9.79 -4.56
C MET A 67 6.57 -9.70 -5.83
N HIS A 68 5.57 -8.82 -5.80
CA HIS A 68 4.76 -8.44 -6.96
C HIS A 68 4.87 -6.94 -7.26
N VAL A 69 4.27 -6.51 -8.38
CA VAL A 69 4.28 -5.12 -8.91
C VAL A 69 3.91 -4.05 -7.87
N GLY A 70 3.13 -4.39 -6.85
CA GLY A 70 2.75 -3.48 -5.78
C GLY A 70 3.93 -2.96 -4.95
N HIS A 71 5.01 -3.74 -4.84
CA HIS A 71 6.22 -3.35 -4.11
C HIS A 71 7.16 -2.47 -4.96
N ILE A 72 7.02 -2.49 -6.29
CA ILE A 72 7.87 -1.69 -7.19
C ILE A 72 7.69 -0.20 -6.92
N ARG A 73 6.46 0.23 -6.65
CA ARG A 73 6.16 1.65 -6.37
C ARG A 73 6.98 2.19 -5.19
N SER A 74 6.93 1.51 -4.04
CA SER A 74 7.70 1.92 -2.86
C SER A 74 9.20 1.85 -3.14
N THR A 75 9.64 0.77 -3.78
CA THR A 75 11.05 0.54 -4.15
C THR A 75 11.62 1.69 -4.98
N VAL A 76 10.95 2.07 -6.07
CA VAL A 76 11.44 3.09 -7.01
C VAL A 76 11.36 4.50 -6.41
N ILE A 77 10.25 4.82 -5.73
CA ILE A 77 10.07 6.15 -5.15
C ILE A 77 11.10 6.38 -4.04
N GLY A 78 11.27 5.41 -3.14
CA GLY A 78 12.22 5.52 -2.04
C GLY A 78 13.67 5.60 -2.49
N ASP A 79 14.07 4.81 -3.50
CA ASP A 79 15.42 4.89 -4.08
C ASP A 79 15.65 6.25 -4.78
N SER A 80 14.65 6.76 -5.52
CA SER A 80 14.71 8.09 -6.13
C SER A 80 14.91 9.20 -5.10
N LEU A 81 14.21 9.12 -3.96
CA LEU A 81 14.39 10.05 -2.84
C LEU A 81 15.79 9.95 -2.24
N CYS A 82 16.29 8.73 -1.99
CA CYS A 82 17.65 8.53 -1.48
C CYS A 82 18.71 9.10 -2.43
N ARG A 83 18.57 8.87 -3.74
CA ARG A 83 19.47 9.42 -4.77
C ARG A 83 19.45 10.94 -4.79
N THR A 84 18.26 11.54 -4.72
CA THR A 84 18.07 12.99 -4.70
C THR A 84 18.72 13.61 -3.47
N LEU A 85 18.46 13.05 -2.28
CA LEU A 85 19.05 13.51 -1.02
C LEU A 85 20.58 13.43 -1.03
N ARG A 86 21.14 12.30 -1.50
CA ARG A 86 22.60 12.15 -1.66
C ARG A 86 23.16 13.13 -2.66
N PHE A 87 22.48 13.34 -3.79
CA PHE A 87 22.89 14.31 -4.79
C PHE A 87 22.90 15.73 -4.21
N MET A 88 21.90 16.10 -3.39
CA MET A 88 21.86 17.37 -2.65
C MET A 88 22.92 17.50 -1.54
N GLY A 89 23.74 16.48 -1.29
CA GLY A 89 24.80 16.50 -0.28
C GLY A 89 24.38 16.06 1.12
N HIS A 90 23.20 15.45 1.27
CA HIS A 90 22.75 14.88 2.54
C HIS A 90 23.20 13.42 2.70
N ARG A 91 23.24 12.95 3.95
CA ARG A 91 23.38 11.52 4.25
C ARG A 91 22.00 10.88 4.19
N ALA A 92 21.75 10.01 3.21
CA ALA A 92 20.52 9.21 3.14
C ALA A 92 20.81 7.75 3.51
N VAL A 93 20.22 7.30 4.61
CA VAL A 93 20.20 5.91 5.08
C VAL A 93 18.91 5.27 4.57
N SER A 94 19.05 4.25 3.73
CA SER A 94 17.92 3.42 3.30
C SER A 94 17.63 2.35 4.35
N ASP A 95 16.37 2.27 4.79
CA ASP A 95 15.85 1.17 5.61
C ASP A 95 14.92 0.31 4.76
N ASN A 96 15.14 -1.00 4.76
CA ASN A 96 14.24 -1.96 4.16
C ASN A 96 13.61 -2.72 5.31
N HIS A 97 12.51 -2.18 5.83
CA HIS A 97 11.87 -2.62 7.05
C HIS A 97 11.03 -3.87 6.80
N LEU A 98 11.74 -4.99 6.64
CA LEU A 98 11.15 -6.26 6.21
C LEU A 98 10.01 -6.69 7.13
N GLY A 99 8.92 -7.16 6.53
CA GLY A 99 7.86 -7.86 7.25
C GLY A 99 8.29 -9.29 7.55
N ASP A 100 9.26 -9.47 8.45
CA ASP A 100 9.92 -10.75 8.74
C ASP A 100 9.44 -11.45 10.03
N TRP A 101 8.38 -10.93 10.64
CA TRP A 101 7.80 -11.48 11.87
C TRP A 101 6.27 -11.63 11.78
N GLY A 102 5.75 -12.76 12.27
CA GLY A 102 4.30 -13.02 12.38
C GLY A 102 3.88 -14.45 12.05
N THR A 103 2.58 -14.74 12.09
CA THR A 103 2.01 -16.08 11.87
C THR A 103 2.43 -16.71 10.53
N GLN A 104 2.69 -15.88 9.51
CA GLN A 104 3.16 -16.30 8.19
C GLN A 104 4.46 -17.12 8.29
N PHE A 105 5.38 -16.74 9.19
CA PHE A 105 6.60 -17.48 9.44
C PHE A 105 6.35 -18.78 10.19
N GLY A 106 5.44 -18.77 11.17
CA GLY A 106 5.00 -19.99 11.84
C GLY A 106 4.46 -21.02 10.85
N MET A 107 3.68 -20.57 9.86
CA MET A 107 3.18 -21.42 8.78
C MET A 107 4.33 -22.00 7.94
N ILE A 108 5.30 -21.18 7.53
CA ILE A 108 6.45 -21.65 6.76
C ILE A 108 7.30 -22.64 7.56
N ILE A 109 7.60 -22.36 8.83
CA ILE A 109 8.39 -23.24 9.71
C ILE A 109 7.69 -24.58 9.92
N TYR A 110 6.38 -24.55 10.19
CA TYR A 110 5.58 -25.78 10.30
C TYR A 110 5.60 -26.55 8.98
N GLY A 111 5.35 -25.86 7.87
CA GLY A 111 5.39 -26.45 6.54
C GLY A 111 6.74 -27.08 6.23
N TRP A 112 7.83 -26.41 6.60
CA TRP A 112 9.19 -26.91 6.42
C TRP A 112 9.44 -28.20 7.20
N LYS A 113 9.00 -28.26 8.45
CA LYS A 113 9.19 -29.44 9.31
C LYS A 113 8.40 -30.65 8.85
N HIS A 114 7.25 -30.46 8.21
CA HIS A 114 6.30 -31.55 7.95
C HIS A 114 6.14 -31.90 6.46
N PHE A 115 6.38 -30.96 5.54
CA PHE A 115 6.01 -31.11 4.12
C PHE A 115 7.07 -30.61 3.14
N ALA A 116 8.28 -30.26 3.60
CA ALA A 116 9.35 -29.75 2.73
C ALA A 116 9.80 -30.77 1.70
N ASP A 117 9.92 -30.32 0.45
CA ASP A 117 10.64 -31.03 -0.60
C ASP A 117 12.02 -30.40 -0.77
N ARG A 118 13.07 -31.13 -0.37
CA ARG A 118 14.44 -30.64 -0.43
C ARG A 118 14.95 -30.47 -1.86
N ALA A 119 14.50 -31.30 -2.80
CA ALA A 119 14.89 -31.17 -4.21
C ALA A 119 14.24 -29.94 -4.83
N ALA A 120 12.94 -29.71 -4.56
CA ALA A 120 12.24 -28.50 -4.99
C ALA A 120 12.87 -27.23 -4.40
N HIS A 121 13.22 -27.23 -3.11
CA HIS A 121 13.91 -26.11 -2.47
C HIS A 121 15.28 -25.82 -3.12
N GLN A 122 16.05 -26.85 -3.46
CA GLN A 122 17.34 -26.67 -4.12
C GLN A 122 17.20 -26.08 -5.53
N ALA A 123 16.13 -26.43 -6.24
CA ALA A 123 15.84 -25.88 -7.56
C ALA A 123 15.31 -24.43 -7.48
N ASP A 124 14.35 -24.16 -6.60
CA ASP A 124 13.79 -22.83 -6.35
C ASP A 124 13.26 -22.72 -4.91
N ALA A 125 14.06 -22.09 -4.05
CA ALA A 125 13.73 -21.90 -2.65
C ALA A 125 12.48 -21.02 -2.45
N VAL A 126 12.29 -19.97 -3.26
CA VAL A 126 11.18 -19.03 -3.09
C VAL A 126 9.86 -19.70 -3.46
N ALA A 127 9.86 -20.47 -4.55
CA ALA A 127 8.70 -21.24 -4.98
C ALA A 127 8.32 -22.30 -3.94
N GLU A 128 9.29 -23.04 -3.40
CA GLU A 128 9.03 -24.08 -2.40
C GLU A 128 8.50 -23.49 -1.09
N LEU A 129 9.11 -22.42 -0.57
CA LEU A 129 8.62 -21.74 0.64
C LEU A 129 7.20 -21.16 0.43
N SER A 130 6.91 -20.64 -0.78
CA SER A 130 5.58 -20.17 -1.14
C SER A 130 4.55 -21.31 -1.20
N ARG A 131 4.95 -22.50 -1.69
CA ARG A 131 4.10 -23.69 -1.72
C ARG A 131 3.76 -24.14 -0.29
N LEU A 132 4.76 -24.20 0.59
CA LEU A 132 4.60 -24.57 1.99
C LEU A 132 3.66 -23.60 2.73
N TYR A 133 3.85 -22.29 2.55
CA TYR A 133 2.96 -21.28 3.10
C TYR A 133 1.50 -21.52 2.67
N ARG A 134 1.23 -21.71 1.37
CA ARG A 134 -0.13 -21.96 0.86
C ARG A 134 -0.73 -23.27 1.36
N LEU A 135 0.09 -24.31 1.51
CA LEU A 135 -0.33 -25.60 2.04
C LEU A 135 -0.78 -25.47 3.49
N VAL A 136 0.05 -24.88 4.34
CA VAL A 136 -0.26 -24.73 5.77
C VAL A 136 -1.42 -23.77 5.98
N ARG A 137 -1.52 -22.71 5.16
CA ARG A 137 -2.68 -21.82 5.22
C ARG A 137 -4.00 -22.57 4.95
N ARG A 138 -4.04 -23.44 3.93
CA ARG A 138 -5.23 -24.27 3.65
C ARG A 138 -5.56 -25.21 4.80
N LEU A 139 -4.55 -25.80 5.45
CA LEU A 139 -4.76 -26.64 6.64
C LEU A 139 -5.35 -25.82 7.80
N MET A 140 -4.83 -24.62 8.04
CA MET A 140 -5.36 -23.73 9.09
C MET A 140 -6.80 -23.31 8.80
N ASP A 141 -7.10 -22.94 7.56
CA ASP A 141 -8.46 -22.56 7.14
C ASP A 141 -9.42 -23.76 7.33
N TYR A 142 -9.02 -24.97 6.94
CA TYR A 142 -9.79 -26.20 7.17
C TYR A 142 -10.10 -26.45 8.66
N TYR A 143 -9.09 -26.40 9.54
CA TYR A 143 -9.31 -26.60 10.97
C TYR A 143 -10.12 -25.47 11.62
N ALA A 144 -10.02 -24.24 11.12
CA ALA A 144 -10.85 -23.13 11.56
C ALA A 144 -12.32 -23.36 11.19
N ASP A 145 -12.59 -23.81 9.97
CA ASP A 145 -13.94 -24.13 9.52
C ASP A 145 -14.53 -25.31 10.30
N GLN A 146 -13.75 -26.37 10.55
CA GLN A 146 -14.18 -27.49 11.39
C GLN A 146 -14.62 -27.05 12.79
N ARG A 147 -13.91 -26.10 13.41
CA ARG A 147 -14.27 -25.57 14.73
C ARG A 147 -15.55 -24.74 14.72
N ARG A 148 -15.88 -24.13 13.59
CA ARG A 148 -17.09 -23.32 13.40
C ARG A 148 -18.31 -24.15 13.00
N MET A 149 -18.12 -25.39 12.56
CA MET A 149 -19.23 -26.24 12.10
C MET A 149 -20.36 -26.42 13.13
N PRO A 150 -20.10 -26.62 14.44
CA PRO A 150 -21.18 -26.75 15.42
C PRO A 150 -22.03 -25.48 15.52
N GLU A 151 -21.39 -24.31 15.63
CA GLU A 151 -22.08 -23.01 15.70
C GLU A 151 -22.90 -22.75 14.42
N LEU A 152 -22.33 -23.07 13.26
CA LEU A 152 -23.01 -22.93 11.98
C LEU A 152 -24.23 -23.87 11.88
N ALA A 153 -24.11 -25.11 12.37
CA ALA A 153 -25.22 -26.06 12.39
C ALA A 153 -26.36 -25.58 13.30
N GLU A 154 -26.05 -25.10 14.51
CA GLU A 154 -27.05 -24.51 15.42
C GLU A 154 -27.73 -23.30 14.80
N ARG A 155 -26.96 -22.45 14.12
CA ARG A 155 -27.49 -21.26 13.45
C ARG A 155 -28.39 -21.60 12.26
N ILE A 156 -28.03 -22.64 11.48
CA ILE A 156 -28.89 -23.15 10.41
C ILE A 156 -30.20 -23.67 11.01
N GLU A 157 -30.14 -24.48 12.07
CA GLU A 157 -31.35 -25.02 12.72
C GLU A 157 -32.24 -23.91 13.28
N ALA A 158 -31.66 -22.85 13.86
CA ALA A 158 -32.40 -21.71 14.37
C ALA A 158 -33.10 -20.93 13.23
N VAL A 159 -32.39 -20.65 12.13
CA VAL A 159 -32.96 -19.96 10.96
C VAL A 159 -34.05 -20.81 10.30
N GLU A 160 -33.88 -22.12 10.22
CA GLU A 160 -34.89 -23.04 9.70
C GLU A 160 -36.16 -23.04 10.54
N LYS A 161 -36.03 -23.05 11.88
CA LYS A 161 -37.19 -22.92 12.80
C LYS A 161 -37.90 -21.58 12.62
N GLU A 162 -37.16 -20.47 12.56
CA GLU A 162 -37.74 -19.14 12.35
C GLU A 162 -38.44 -19.02 10.98
N LEU A 163 -37.84 -19.59 9.94
CA LEU A 163 -38.42 -19.59 8.60
C LEU A 163 -39.71 -20.42 8.57
N ALA A 164 -39.74 -21.60 9.19
CA ALA A 164 -40.93 -22.44 9.29
C ALA A 164 -42.08 -21.70 10.01
N LEU A 165 -41.78 -21.01 11.12
CA LEU A 165 -42.77 -20.18 11.83
C LEU A 165 -43.27 -19.01 10.98
N ALA A 166 -42.38 -18.34 10.27
CA ALA A 166 -42.73 -17.21 9.39
C ALA A 166 -43.54 -17.66 8.16
N GLN A 167 -43.30 -18.86 7.63
CA GLN A 167 -44.09 -19.46 6.54
C GLN A 167 -45.48 -19.91 7.00
N ALA A 168 -45.61 -20.37 8.24
CA ALA A 168 -46.88 -20.81 8.82
C ALA A 168 -47.78 -19.66 9.31
N ALA A 169 -47.25 -18.44 9.44
CA ALA A 169 -48.00 -17.27 9.91
C ALA A 169 -49.09 -16.84 8.91
N GLN A 170 -50.33 -16.68 9.39
CA GLN A 170 -51.44 -16.19 8.57
C GLN A 170 -51.43 -14.66 8.41
N PRO A 171 -52.00 -14.11 7.32
CA PRO A 171 -52.09 -12.66 7.12
C PRO A 171 -52.91 -12.02 8.23
N SER A 172 -52.43 -10.93 8.81
CA SER A 172 -53.11 -10.26 9.93
C SER A 172 -54.21 -9.30 9.46
N GLY A 173 -54.31 -9.05 8.14
CA GLY A 173 -55.27 -8.11 7.55
C GLY A 173 -54.84 -6.64 7.63
N ASP A 174 -53.74 -6.34 8.33
CA ASP A 174 -53.09 -5.02 8.34
C ASP A 174 -51.99 -4.97 7.28
N LYS A 175 -52.21 -4.17 6.23
CA LYS A 175 -51.27 -3.97 5.12
C LYS A 175 -49.84 -3.64 5.57
N LYS A 176 -49.66 -2.94 6.68
CA LYS A 176 -48.33 -2.55 7.19
C LYS A 176 -47.64 -3.71 7.90
N ALA A 177 -48.39 -4.52 8.64
CA ALA A 177 -47.88 -5.71 9.32
C ALA A 177 -47.52 -6.81 8.31
N ASP A 178 -48.41 -7.11 7.34
CA ASP A 178 -48.18 -8.13 6.32
C ASP A 178 -46.95 -7.81 5.43
N LYS A 179 -46.73 -6.53 5.12
CA LYS A 179 -45.53 -6.08 4.37
C LYS A 179 -44.24 -6.32 5.15
N LYS A 180 -44.25 -6.15 6.48
CA LYS A 180 -43.08 -6.43 7.33
C LYS A 180 -42.80 -7.94 7.40
N SER A 181 -43.83 -8.76 7.58
CA SER A 181 -43.69 -10.22 7.58
C SER A 181 -43.09 -10.75 6.28
N ALA A 182 -43.54 -10.24 5.12
CA ALA A 182 -42.98 -10.59 3.82
C ALA A 182 -41.51 -10.17 3.64
N GLN A 183 -41.10 -9.03 4.21
CA GLN A 183 -39.69 -8.60 4.22
C GLN A 183 -38.83 -9.49 5.12
N GLN A 184 -39.36 -9.90 6.27
CA GLN A 184 -38.68 -10.79 7.20
C GLN A 184 -38.49 -12.18 6.60
N LEU A 185 -39.51 -12.72 5.93
CA LEU A 185 -39.42 -13.99 5.19
C LEU A 185 -38.30 -13.97 4.14
N ARG A 186 -38.26 -12.92 3.31
CA ARG A 186 -37.20 -12.75 2.29
C ARG A 186 -35.80 -12.64 2.89
N LYS A 187 -35.68 -12.06 4.08
CA LYS A 187 -34.40 -11.95 4.80
C LYS A 187 -33.95 -13.32 5.31
N LEU A 188 -34.86 -14.11 5.90
CA LEU A 188 -34.58 -15.45 6.40
C LEU A 188 -34.24 -16.41 5.25
N ASP A 189 -34.96 -16.36 4.13
CA ASP A 189 -34.65 -17.13 2.90
C ASP A 189 -33.25 -16.84 2.37
N ARG A 190 -32.79 -15.58 2.50
CA ARG A 190 -31.44 -15.20 2.09
C ARG A 190 -30.39 -15.74 3.08
N GLN A 191 -30.68 -15.65 4.38
CA GLN A 191 -29.79 -16.13 5.44
C GLN A 191 -29.64 -17.65 5.46
N GLN A 192 -30.64 -18.41 5.01
CA GLN A 192 -30.53 -19.87 4.88
C GLN A 192 -29.60 -20.29 3.73
N LYS A 193 -29.44 -19.45 2.70
CA LYS A 193 -28.63 -19.74 1.51
C LYS A 193 -27.16 -19.31 1.62
N GLU A 194 -26.85 -18.42 2.57
CA GLU A 194 -25.50 -17.88 2.84
C GLU A 194 -24.77 -18.75 3.87
#